data_AF-A0A3C1WLS7-F1
#
_entry.id   AF-A0A3C1WLS7-F1
#
_cell.length_a   1.000
_cell.length_b   1.000
_cell.length_c   1.000
_cell.angle_alpha   90.00
_cell.angle_beta   90.00
_cell.angle_gamma   90.00
#
_symmetry.space_group_name_H-M   'P 1'
#
loop_
_entity.id
_entity.type
_entity.pdbx_description
1 polymer ?
#
loop_
_entity_poly.entity_id
_entity_poly.type
_entity_poly.pdbx_seq_one_letter_code
_entity_poly.pdbx_strand_id
1 'polypeptide(L)'
;TGASKTVFAKHFIREHMNELYTKKSEQMTTGLGSNNIESEEAIIPLLKIGKLKVKNYHAHILDLSQVNETYSQVDLPGIDGVIGCDLLLEHNATLNFKKRVLIMNE
;
A
#
# COMPACT_ATOMS: atom_id res chain seq x y z
N THR A 1 -14.07 -1.39 -1.44
CA THR A 1 -12.73 -2.01 -1.52
C THR A 1 -12.56 -2.97 -0.35
N GLY A 2 -11.63 -3.94 -0.42
CA GLY A 2 -11.47 -4.99 0.59
C GLY A 2 -10.34 -4.79 1.61
N ALA A 3 -9.44 -3.83 1.39
CA ALA A 3 -8.34 -3.51 2.29
C ALA A 3 -8.70 -2.32 3.20
N SER A 4 -8.57 -2.50 4.51
CA SER A 4 -8.81 -1.43 5.49
C SER A 4 -7.69 -0.38 5.50
N LYS A 5 -6.45 -0.80 5.23
CA LYS A 5 -5.24 0.02 5.26
C LYS A 5 -4.52 0.02 3.93
N THR A 6 -3.90 1.14 3.60
CA THR A 6 -2.97 1.27 2.48
C THR A 6 -1.62 0.71 2.89
N VAL A 7 -1.08 -0.20 2.08
CA VAL A 7 0.18 -0.89 2.37
C VAL A 7 1.12 -0.82 1.17
N PHE A 8 2.42 -0.80 1.45
CA PHE A 8 3.48 -0.83 0.44
C PHE A 8 4.35 -2.05 0.61
N ALA A 9 4.83 -2.59 -0.49
CA ALA A 9 5.73 -3.73 -0.48
C ALA A 9 7.11 -3.32 0.06
N LYS A 10 7.68 -4.16 0.91
CA LYS A 10 8.99 -3.93 1.52
C LYS A 10 10.11 -3.75 0.48
N HIS A 11 10.09 -4.51 -0.62
CA HIS A 11 11.09 -4.36 -1.70
C HIS A 11 10.97 -2.98 -2.35
N PHE A 12 9.75 -2.57 -2.70
CA PHE A 12 9.47 -1.30 -3.36
C PHE A 12 9.96 -0.11 -2.53
N ILE A 13 9.68 -0.12 -1.24
CA ILE A 13 10.10 0.94 -0.32
C ILE A 13 11.63 1.00 -0.21
N ARG A 14 12.32 -0.15 -0.11
CA ARG A 14 13.79 -0.22 -0.03
C ARG A 14 14.48 0.29 -1.30
N GLU A 15 13.89 0.05 -2.47
CA GLU A 15 14.45 0.51 -3.75
C GLU A 15 14.31 2.02 -3.94
N HIS A 16 13.28 2.63 -3.36
CA HIS A 16 12.94 4.05 -3.58
C HIS A 16 13.32 4.97 -2.41
N MET A 17 13.72 4.41 -1.27
CA MET A 17 14.07 5.17 -0.07
C MET A 17 15.39 4.67 0.54
N ASN A 18 16.44 5.49 0.43
CA ASN A 18 17.76 5.19 1.00
C ASN A 18 17.76 5.23 2.54
N GLU A 19 16.96 6.11 3.14
CA GLU A 19 16.82 6.27 4.58
C GLU A 19 15.40 5.95 5.00
N LEU A 20 15.25 4.80 5.66
CA LEU A 20 13.99 4.35 6.22
C LEU A 20 13.95 4.70 7.70
N TYR A 21 13.09 5.65 8.08
CA TYR A 21 12.64 5.76 9.46
C TYR A 21 11.60 4.67 9.72
N THR A 22 12.07 3.42 9.80
CA THR A 22 11.20 2.29 10.12
C THR A 22 11.06 2.14 11.62
N LYS A 23 9.82 2.17 12.11
CA LYS A 23 9.49 1.67 13.44
C LYS A 23 8.82 0.31 13.26
N LYS A 24 9.28 -0.71 14.00
CA LYS A 24 8.50 -1.96 14.08
C LYS A 24 7.15 -1.63 14.70
N SER A 25 6.06 -1.93 14.01
CA SER A 25 4.72 -1.76 14.56
C SER A 25 4.34 -3.00 15.34
N GLU A 26 3.73 -2.83 16.51
CA GLU A 26 3.10 -3.92 17.26
C GLU A 26 1.76 -4.35 16.62
N GLN A 27 1.32 -3.66 15.56
CA GLN A 27 0.08 -3.98 14.85
C GLN A 27 0.27 -5.18 13.93
N MET A 28 -0.37 -6.28 14.29
CA MET A 28 -0.55 -7.43 13.42
C MET A 28 -1.66 -7.14 12.42
N THR A 29 -1.39 -7.32 11.13
CA THR A 29 -2.44 -7.26 10.10
C THR A 29 -2.94 -8.67 9.81
N THR A 30 -4.27 -8.83 9.80
CA THR A 30 -4.94 -10.06 9.37
C THR A 30 -5.52 -9.83 7.98
N GLY A 31 -5.10 -10.66 7.02
CA GLY A 31 -5.50 -10.52 5.62
C GLY A 31 -4.54 -11.27 4.71
N LEU A 32 -4.98 -11.62 3.50
CA LEU A 32 -4.21 -12.35 2.47
C LEU A 32 -3.91 -13.84 2.74
N GLY A 33 -4.56 -14.46 3.74
CA GLY A 33 -4.56 -15.92 3.90
C GLY A 33 -3.45 -16.51 4.78
N SER A 34 -2.61 -15.67 5.39
CA SER A 34 -1.49 -16.11 6.24
C SER A 34 -1.63 -15.56 7.67
N ASN A 35 -1.32 -16.39 8.66
CA ASN A 35 -1.28 -15.98 10.06
C ASN A 35 -0.07 -15.06 10.28
N ASN A 36 -0.32 -13.81 10.69
CA ASN A 36 0.64 -12.81 11.16
C ASN A 36 1.67 -12.32 10.13
N ILE A 37 1.32 -11.31 9.33
CA ILE A 37 2.32 -10.51 8.62
C ILE A 37 2.85 -9.45 9.59
N GLU A 38 4.14 -9.52 9.93
CA GLU A 38 4.82 -8.42 10.66
C GLU A 38 4.70 -7.15 9.82
N SER A 39 4.09 -6.11 10.40
CA SER A 39 3.99 -4.81 9.75
C SER A 39 5.09 -3.87 10.25
N GLU A 40 5.76 -3.23 9.30
CA GLU A 40 6.68 -2.14 9.57
C GLU A 40 5.97 -0.83 9.24
N GLU A 41 6.24 0.24 10.00
CA GLU A 41 5.76 1.58 9.66
C GLU A 41 6.92 2.44 9.21
N ALA A 42 6.72 3.25 8.17
CA ALA A 42 7.67 4.26 7.74
C ALA A 42 6.99 5.57 7.39
N ILE A 43 7.76 6.65 7.39
CA ILE A 43 7.31 7.96 6.90
C ILE A 43 7.85 8.15 5.50
N ILE A 44 6.95 8.17 4.50
CA ILE A 44 7.29 8.53 3.12
C ILE A 44 7.27 10.06 3.01
N PRO A 45 8.41 10.74 2.72
CA PRO A 45 8.46 12.20 2.70
C PRO A 45 7.45 12.84 1.74
N LEU A 46 7.21 12.17 0.60
CA LEU A 46 6.22 12.59 -0.38
C LEU A 46 5.62 11.38 -1.10
N LEU A 47 4.37 11.03 -0.79
CA LEU A 47 3.57 10.10 -1.57
C LEU A 47 2.89 10.85 -2.72
N LYS A 48 3.08 10.39 -3.95
CA LYS A 48 2.44 10.96 -5.14
C LYS A 48 1.63 9.91 -5.88
N ILE A 49 0.32 10.14 -6.03
CA ILE A 49 -0.58 9.28 -6.81
C ILE A 49 -1.29 10.15 -7.85
N GLY A 50 -0.84 10.07 -9.10
CA GLY A 50 -1.29 10.99 -10.15
C GLY A 50 -1.00 12.45 -9.78
N LYS A 51 -2.06 13.23 -9.54
CA LYS A 51 -1.98 14.63 -9.10
C LYS A 51 -1.90 14.80 -7.58
N LEU A 52 -2.38 13.81 -6.82
CA LEU A 52 -2.37 13.83 -5.36
C LEU A 52 -0.92 13.86 -4.85
N LYS A 53 -0.67 14.71 -3.85
CA LYS A 53 0.62 14.83 -3.15
C LYS A 53 0.38 14.86 -1.65
N VAL A 54 0.82 13.83 -0.95
CA VAL A 54 0.74 13.75 0.52
C VAL A 54 2.16 13.82 1.09
N LYS A 55 2.42 14.83 1.92
CA LYS A 55 3.73 15.00 2.58
C LYS A 55 3.76 14.19 3.87
N ASN A 56 4.93 13.64 4.21
CA ASN A 56 5.14 12.87 5.44
C ASN A 56 4.08 11.78 5.66
N TYR A 57 3.78 11.03 4.61
CA TYR A 57 2.74 10.02 4.64
C TYR A 57 3.17 8.84 5.54
N HIS A 58 2.32 8.50 6.51
CA HIS A 58 2.52 7.34 7.37
C HIS A 58 2.16 6.06 6.62
N ALA A 59 3.18 5.33 6.16
CA ALA A 59 3.03 4.13 5.37
C ALA A 59 3.12 2.87 6.23
N HIS A 60 2.20 1.95 5.98
CA HIS A 60 2.33 0.57 6.43
C HIS A 60 3.12 -0.23 5.38
N ILE A 61 4.11 -0.97 5.81
CA ILE A 61 4.99 -1.79 4.98
C ILE A 61 4.73 -3.25 5.31
N LEU A 62 4.48 -4.05 4.28
CA LEU A 62 4.30 -5.50 4.39
C LEU A 62 5.24 -6.24 3.45
N ASP A 63 5.58 -7.47 3.82
CA ASP A 63 6.16 -8.42 2.89
C ASP A 63 5.06 -9.01 2.00
N LEU A 64 5.04 -8.59 0.73
CA LEU A 64 4.06 -9.05 -0.26
C LEU A 64 4.59 -10.21 -1.12
N SER A 65 5.71 -10.84 -0.76
CA SER A 65 6.35 -11.90 -1.57
C SER A 65 5.41 -13.07 -1.84
N GLN A 66 4.67 -13.56 -0.84
CA GLN A 66 3.71 -14.66 -1.00
C GLN A 66 2.53 -14.27 -1.91
N VAL A 67 2.07 -13.02 -1.85
CA VAL A 67 1.02 -12.51 -2.73
C VAL A 67 1.52 -12.47 -4.17
N ASN A 68 2.72 -11.93 -4.37
CA ASN A 68 3.34 -11.83 -5.69
C ASN A 68 3.67 -13.21 -6.30
N GLU A 69 4.07 -14.19 -5.49
CA GLU A 69 4.22 -15.58 -5.92
C GLU A 69 2.90 -16.16 -6.44
N THR A 70 1.81 -15.94 -5.69
CA THR A 70 0.46 -16.37 -6.10
C THR A 70 0.01 -15.68 -7.39
N TYR A 71 0.30 -14.38 -7.56
CA TYR A 71 -0.03 -13.63 -8.78
C TYR A 71 0.76 -14.17 -9.98
N SER A 72 2.03 -14.54 -9.78
CA SER A 72 2.87 -15.13 -10.83
C SER A 72 2.35 -16.49 -11.30
N GLN A 73 1.70 -17.29 -10.44
CA GLN A 73 1.13 -18.58 -10.82
C GLN A 73 -0.05 -18.47 -11.80
N VAL A 74 -0.64 -17.28 -11.91
CA VAL A 74 -1.76 -16.98 -12.81
C VAL A 74 -1.40 -15.91 -13.85
N ASP A 75 -0.11 -15.77 -14.15
CA ASP A 75 0.46 -14.83 -15.14
C ASP A 75 0.08 -13.36 -14.91
N LEU A 76 -0.13 -12.96 -13.65
CA LEU A 76 -0.37 -11.57 -13.27
C LEU A 76 0.94 -10.90 -12.81
N PRO A 77 1.13 -9.61 -13.10
CA PRO A 77 2.28 -8.87 -12.59
C PRO A 77 2.18 -8.74 -11.07
N GLY A 78 3.34 -8.77 -10.41
CA GLY A 78 3.42 -8.47 -8.98
C GLY A 78 2.96 -7.04 -8.67
N ILE A 79 2.63 -6.80 -7.41
CA ILE A 79 2.18 -5.51 -6.89
C ILE A 79 3.22 -4.92 -5.93
N ASP A 80 3.30 -3.60 -5.94
CA ASP A 80 4.15 -2.81 -5.04
C ASP A 80 3.40 -2.26 -3.82
N GLY A 81 2.09 -2.54 -3.75
CA GLY A 81 1.25 -2.09 -2.67
C GLY A 81 -0.24 -2.26 -2.96
N VAL A 82 -1.05 -1.94 -1.95
CA VAL A 82 -2.51 -1.94 -2.04
C VAL A 82 -3.01 -0.61 -1.51
N ILE A 83 -3.86 0.07 -2.30
CA ILE A 83 -4.58 1.26 -1.86
C ILE A 83 -5.79 0.83 -1.02
N GLY A 84 -5.77 1.18 0.27
CA GLY A 84 -6.80 0.85 1.24
C GLY A 84 -7.87 1.92 1.42
N CYS A 85 -8.89 1.60 2.22
CA CYS A 85 -9.98 2.52 2.54
C CYS A 85 -9.51 3.80 3.25
N ASP A 86 -8.47 3.72 4.07
CA ASP A 86 -7.90 4.87 4.77
C ASP A 86 -7.56 6.03 3.83
N LEU A 87 -6.73 5.78 2.81
CA LEU A 87 -6.31 6.78 1.83
C LEU A 87 -7.46 7.20 0.92
N LEU A 88 -8.34 6.26 0.56
CA LEU A 88 -9.50 6.56 -0.28
C LEU A 88 -10.52 7.45 0.44
N LEU A 89 -10.78 7.21 1.73
CA LEU A 89 -11.70 8.00 2.53
C LEU A 89 -11.13 9.38 2.83
N GLU A 90 -9.84 9.46 3.19
CA GLU A 90 -9.15 10.74 3.43
C GLU A 90 -9.30 11.71 2.25
N HIS A 91 -9.25 11.19 1.02
CA HIS A 91 -9.34 11.98 -0.21
C HIS A 91 -10.71 11.89 -0.90
N ASN A 92 -11.78 11.48 -0.19
CA ASN A 92 -13.15 11.37 -0.71
C ASN A 92 -13.21 10.69 -2.10
N ALA A 93 -12.45 9.62 -2.27
CA ALA A 93 -12.14 9.08 -3.58
C ALA A 93 -13.38 8.50 -4.28
N THR A 94 -13.46 8.70 -5.60
CA THR A 94 -14.49 8.10 -6.45
C THR A 94 -13.89 7.04 -7.35
N LEU A 95 -14.36 5.79 -7.19
CA LEU A 95 -14.05 4.66 -8.08
C LEU A 95 -15.11 4.56 -9.18
N ASN A 96 -14.76 4.94 -10.40
CA ASN A 96 -15.64 4.79 -11.55
C ASN A 96 -15.21 3.59 -12.41
N PHE A 97 -15.81 2.43 -12.17
CA PHE A 97 -15.49 1.18 -12.86
C PHE A 97 -15.81 1.23 -14.36
N LYS A 98 -16.90 1.90 -14.76
CA LYS A 98 -17.28 2.03 -16.18
C LYS A 98 -16.23 2.78 -16.98
N LYS A 99 -15.72 3.88 -16.43
CA LYS A 99 -14.67 4.70 -17.05
C LYS A 99 -13.26 4.20 -16.73
N ARG A 100 -13.11 3.22 -15.82
CA ARG A 100 -11.83 2.72 -15.28
C ARG A 100 -10.95 3.85 -14.73
N VAL A 101 -11.55 4.77 -13.97
CA VAL A 101 -10.83 5.88 -13.34
C VAL A 101 -11.01 5.87 -11.83
N LEU A 102 -9.92 6.16 -11.13
CA LEU A 102 -9.89 6.54 -9.72
C LEU A 102 -9.67 8.06 -9.66
N ILE A 103 -10.58 8.76 -9.00
CA ILE A 103 -10.48 10.21 -8.76
C ILE A 103 -10.25 10.40 -7.27
N MET A 104 -9.10 11.00 -6.92
CA MET A 104 -8.76 11.42 -5.57
C MET A 104 -9.04 12.92 -5.47
N ASN A 105 -9.82 13.35 -4.49
CA ASN A 105 -10.03 14.77 -4.23
C ASN A 105 -8.93 15.31 -3.30
N GLU A 106 -8.51 16.56 -3.52
CA GLU A 106 -7.49 17.23 -2.70
C GLU A 106 -8.00 17.51 -1.28
#